data_AF-A0A3C0MW36-F1
#
_entry.id   AF-A0A3C0MW36-F1
#
_cell.length_a   1.000
_cell.length_b   1.000
_cell.length_c   1.000
_cell.angle_alpha   90.00
_cell.angle_beta   90.00
_cell.angle_gamma   90.00
#
_symmetry.space_group_name_H-M   'P 1'
#
loop_
_entity.id
_entity.type
_entity.pdbx_description
1 polymer ?
#
loop_
_entity_poly.entity_id
_entity_poly.type
_entity_poly.pdbx_seq_one_letter_code
_entity_poly.pdbx_strand_id
1 'polypeptide(L)'
;MMFQPLVVWCIFFCSGIVAGYYCRLPPVLLCAAVAAVSCAAFCLRNKRQCAYLVFCLAALLGALDIAGARPIPSSSQAVKTVLGLKHKIEGLISDRLNPPFSNILSAMVLGERRMVPEDLRQAMMKAGTWHLMVVSGTHTAIVAAIVLLLLKAVRVGRNMRFISAIVLLIVYCLLTGASSSVVRATVMTSVYLLTYLFKRPPNFLNSLAMAALAILIFDPTQLFQVGFQLSFLSVFFIFWLYPGLKNIFPAGIWKSRYLCVPANCFCVSLSACIGTAPLLAHVFNTFSCISIIANIVAAPLAALVMAGGLVLIGFGALLPVCAGPAALSAEFFIFLFVKMNMAFAGLPWASIHVPRTRLFWVVFCYFITLFLSRLFPRKQ
;
A
#
# COMPACT_ATOMS: atom_id res chain seq x y z
N MET A 1 -15.69 -22.41 9.10
CA MET A 1 -14.64 -21.38 9.05
C MET A 1 -14.43 -20.85 10.46
N MET A 2 -13.45 -21.39 11.19
CA MET A 2 -13.06 -20.86 12.49
C MET A 2 -12.48 -19.46 12.24
N PHE A 3 -13.13 -18.41 12.75
CA PHE A 3 -12.58 -17.07 12.62
C PHE A 3 -11.18 -17.03 13.22
N GLN A 4 -10.21 -16.53 12.45
CA GLN A 4 -8.84 -16.45 12.92
C GLN A 4 -8.76 -15.37 14.00
N PRO A 5 -8.09 -15.65 15.14
CA PRO A 5 -8.15 -14.77 16.31
C PRO A 5 -7.75 -13.32 15.99
N LEU A 6 -6.70 -13.10 15.20
CA LEU A 6 -6.26 -11.76 14.79
C LEU A 6 -7.30 -10.98 13.97
N VAL A 7 -8.05 -11.66 13.09
CA VAL A 7 -9.10 -11.01 12.29
C VAL A 7 -10.24 -10.54 13.19
N VAL A 8 -10.65 -11.38 14.14
CA VAL A 8 -11.66 -11.04 15.15
C VAL A 8 -11.22 -9.82 15.95
N TRP A 9 -9.95 -9.80 16.38
CA TRP A 9 -9.39 -8.69 17.15
C TRP A 9 -9.39 -7.39 16.34
N CYS A 10 -9.02 -7.46 15.07
CA CYS A 10 -9.05 -6.29 14.18
C CYS A 10 -10.47 -5.77 13.96
N ILE A 11 -11.46 -6.64 13.76
CA ILE A 11 -12.87 -6.24 13.58
C ILE A 11 -13.36 -5.49 14.82
N PHE A 12 -13.12 -6.04 16.01
CA PHE A 12 -13.57 -5.41 17.24
C PHE A 12 -12.82 -4.10 17.54
N PHE A 13 -11.51 -4.01 17.24
CA PHE A 13 -10.75 -2.77 17.42
C PHE A 13 -11.29 -1.66 16.51
N CYS A 14 -11.51 -1.97 15.24
CA CYS A 14 -12.13 -1.04 14.29
C CYS A 14 -13.53 -0.62 14.72
N SER A 15 -14.38 -1.55 15.20
CA SER A 15 -15.71 -1.19 15.69
C SER A 15 -15.66 -0.27 16.90
N GLY A 16 -14.67 -0.45 17.80
CA GLY A 16 -14.44 0.43 18.94
C GLY A 16 -14.06 1.85 18.51
N ILE A 17 -13.16 2.00 17.54
CA ILE A 17 -12.79 3.31 16.95
C ILE A 17 -14.02 4.00 16.34
N VAL A 18 -14.82 3.26 15.57
CA VAL A 18 -16.04 3.79 14.94
C VAL A 18 -17.05 4.24 16.00
N ALA A 19 -17.32 3.42 17.01
CA ALA A 19 -18.20 3.77 18.11
C ALA A 19 -17.70 5.01 18.87
N GLY A 20 -16.41 5.08 19.20
CA GLY A 20 -15.79 6.25 19.85
C GLY A 20 -15.94 7.54 19.03
N TYR A 21 -15.72 7.46 17.72
CA TYR A 21 -15.84 8.60 16.80
C TYR A 21 -17.27 9.15 16.72
N TYR A 22 -18.28 8.28 16.59
CA TYR A 22 -19.67 8.70 16.46
C TYR A 22 -20.33 9.04 17.80
N CYS A 23 -19.95 8.39 18.89
CA CYS A 23 -20.56 8.61 20.21
C CYS A 23 -19.96 9.80 20.98
N ARG A 24 -18.84 10.41 20.53
CA ARG A 24 -18.16 11.55 21.20
C ARG A 24 -18.12 11.41 22.73
N LEU A 25 -17.74 10.22 23.22
CA LEU A 25 -17.79 9.93 24.65
C LEU A 25 -16.84 10.87 25.43
N PRO A 26 -17.26 11.40 26.59
CA PRO A 26 -16.39 12.21 27.44
C PRO A 26 -15.12 11.43 27.83
N PRO A 27 -13.93 12.08 27.85
CA PRO A 27 -12.66 11.44 28.20
C PRO A 27 -12.71 10.73 29.56
N VAL A 28 -13.50 11.26 30.50
CA VAL A 28 -13.69 10.72 31.85
C VAL A 28 -14.36 9.33 31.83
N LEU A 29 -15.37 9.14 30.98
CA LEU A 29 -16.06 7.85 30.81
C LEU A 29 -15.15 6.82 30.15
N LEU A 30 -14.29 7.27 29.22
CA LEU A 30 -13.25 6.44 28.62
C LEU A 30 -12.19 6.02 29.63
N CYS A 31 -11.67 6.95 30.45
CA CYS A 31 -10.72 6.63 31.52
C CYS A 31 -11.31 5.69 32.57
N ALA A 32 -12.59 5.87 32.94
CA ALA A 32 -13.28 4.98 33.86
C ALA A 32 -13.46 3.57 33.26
N ALA A 33 -13.81 3.46 31.98
CA ALA A 33 -13.90 2.18 31.28
C ALA A 33 -12.53 1.50 31.16
N VAL A 34 -11.45 2.26 30.90
CA VAL A 34 -10.06 1.76 30.90
C VAL A 34 -9.71 1.19 32.27
N ALA A 35 -9.96 1.95 33.34
CA ALA A 35 -9.68 1.52 34.70
C ALA A 35 -10.47 0.24 35.08
N ALA A 36 -11.76 0.17 34.74
CA ALA A 36 -12.61 -1.00 34.99
C ALA A 36 -12.12 -2.25 34.25
N VAL A 37 -11.72 -2.08 32.98
CA VAL A 37 -11.20 -3.14 32.13
C VAL A 37 -9.82 -3.62 32.61
N SER A 38 -8.92 -2.71 33.02
CA SER A 38 -7.64 -3.04 33.65
C SER A 38 -7.81 -3.81 34.95
N CYS A 39 -8.75 -3.38 35.79
CA CYS A 39 -9.04 -4.03 37.06
C CYS A 39 -9.62 -5.45 36.85
N ALA A 40 -10.51 -5.61 35.88
CA ALA A 40 -11.03 -6.92 35.49
C ALA A 40 -9.92 -7.82 34.91
N ALA A 41 -8.93 -7.24 34.20
CA ALA A 41 -7.83 -8.00 33.59
C ALA A 41 -6.91 -8.61 34.65
N PHE A 42 -6.70 -7.91 35.77
CA PHE A 42 -5.88 -8.34 36.89
C PHE A 42 -6.53 -9.48 37.69
N CYS A 43 -7.86 -9.55 37.72
CA CYS A 43 -8.61 -10.56 38.48
C CYS A 43 -8.80 -11.91 37.77
N LEU A 44 -8.48 -12.03 36.46
CA LEU A 44 -8.80 -13.24 35.69
C LEU A 44 -7.61 -14.17 35.50
N ARG A 45 -7.82 -15.47 35.78
CA ARG A 45 -6.80 -16.55 35.70
C ARG A 45 -6.68 -17.16 34.30
N ASN A 46 -7.58 -16.81 33.37
CA ASN A 46 -7.70 -17.43 32.05
C ASN A 46 -7.06 -16.56 30.95
N LYS A 47 -6.05 -17.10 30.25
CA LYS A 47 -5.24 -16.37 29.23
C LYS A 47 -6.07 -15.75 28.12
N ARG A 48 -7.24 -16.32 27.77
CA ARG A 48 -8.13 -15.77 26.73
C ARG A 48 -8.90 -14.53 27.23
N GLN A 49 -9.28 -14.49 28.50
CA GLN A 49 -10.05 -13.38 29.06
C GLN A 49 -9.16 -12.16 29.37
N CYS A 50 -7.93 -12.36 29.85
CA CYS A 50 -6.96 -11.27 29.96
C CYS A 50 -6.67 -10.62 28.59
N ALA A 51 -6.62 -11.42 27.51
CA ALA A 51 -6.44 -10.91 26.16
C ALA A 51 -7.62 -10.04 25.70
N TYR A 52 -8.87 -10.41 26.00
CA TYR A 52 -10.05 -9.59 25.70
C TYR A 52 -10.10 -8.28 26.50
N LEU A 53 -9.50 -8.24 27.69
CA LEU A 53 -9.48 -7.03 28.52
C LEU A 53 -8.33 -6.10 28.16
N VAL A 54 -7.13 -6.60 27.91
CA VAL A 54 -6.05 -5.79 27.29
C VAL A 54 -6.53 -5.21 25.95
N PHE A 55 -7.38 -5.94 25.23
CA PHE A 55 -8.05 -5.52 24.01
C PHE A 55 -9.05 -4.36 24.21
N CYS A 56 -9.97 -4.45 25.18
CA CYS A 56 -10.86 -3.34 25.51
C CYS A 56 -10.07 -2.10 25.97
N LEU A 57 -8.96 -2.32 26.69
CA LEU A 57 -8.06 -1.26 27.14
C LEU A 57 -7.41 -0.54 25.97
N ALA A 58 -6.85 -1.27 25.00
CA ALA A 58 -6.22 -0.70 23.81
C ALA A 58 -7.24 0.04 22.93
N ALA A 59 -8.46 -0.49 22.77
CA ALA A 59 -9.54 0.16 22.03
C ALA A 59 -9.98 1.48 22.69
N LEU A 60 -10.07 1.50 24.02
CA LEU A 60 -10.38 2.70 24.79
C LEU A 60 -9.22 3.71 24.79
N LEU A 61 -7.96 3.26 24.88
CA LEU A 61 -6.79 4.13 24.76
C LEU A 61 -6.67 4.75 23.36
N GLY A 62 -6.95 3.99 22.30
CA GLY A 62 -7.02 4.53 20.93
C GLY A 62 -8.14 5.55 20.75
N ALA A 63 -9.29 5.36 21.41
CA ALA A 63 -10.36 6.35 21.43
C ALA A 63 -10.00 7.61 22.24
N LEU A 64 -9.17 7.50 23.29
CA LEU A 64 -8.60 8.64 24.02
C LEU A 64 -7.56 9.41 23.18
N ASP A 65 -6.77 8.73 22.37
CA ASP A 65 -5.71 9.36 21.55
C ASP A 65 -6.28 10.18 20.37
N ILE A 66 -7.47 9.81 19.85
CA ILE A 66 -8.22 10.64 18.89
C ILE A 66 -8.49 12.06 19.45
N ALA A 67 -8.63 12.20 20.78
CA ALA A 67 -8.85 13.48 21.44
C ALA A 67 -7.54 14.24 21.76
N GLY A 68 -6.37 13.59 21.65
CA GLY A 68 -5.10 14.09 22.15
C GLY A 68 -3.95 14.18 21.13
N ALA A 69 -4.12 13.67 19.90
CA ALA A 69 -3.06 13.57 18.91
C ALA A 69 -2.38 14.93 18.60
N ARG A 70 -1.23 15.17 19.23
CA ARG A 70 -0.31 16.25 18.87
C ARG A 70 0.67 15.75 17.80
N PRO A 71 0.96 16.53 16.75
CA PRO A 71 1.96 16.16 15.76
C PRO A 71 3.33 15.96 16.40
N ILE A 72 4.05 14.93 15.95
CA ILE A 72 5.42 14.61 16.39
C ILE A 72 6.31 15.85 16.19
N PRO A 73 7.03 16.33 17.21
CA PRO A 73 7.84 17.54 17.10
C PRO A 73 8.97 17.36 16.08
N SER A 74 9.06 18.31 15.15
CA SER A 74 9.91 18.35 13.95
C SER A 74 11.41 18.58 14.21
N SER A 75 11.90 18.33 15.42
CA SER A 75 13.25 18.73 15.86
C SER A 75 14.26 17.57 16.03
N SER A 76 13.91 16.32 15.70
CA SER A 76 14.82 15.18 15.91
C SER A 76 15.97 15.12 14.90
N GLN A 77 17.18 14.77 15.36
CA GLN A 77 18.39 14.61 14.55
C GLN A 77 18.17 13.69 13.33
N ALA A 78 17.31 12.67 13.49
CA ALA A 78 16.95 11.72 12.45
C ALA A 78 16.20 12.36 11.28
N VAL A 79 15.36 13.37 11.52
CA VAL A 79 14.66 14.07 10.43
C VAL A 79 15.65 14.89 9.59
N LYS A 80 16.64 15.53 10.23
CA LYS A 80 17.68 16.31 9.54
C LYS A 80 18.57 15.43 8.67
N THR A 81 18.98 14.25 9.16
CA THR A 81 19.82 13.32 8.37
C THR A 81 19.05 12.76 7.17
N VAL A 82 17.78 12.41 7.35
CA VAL A 82 16.91 11.94 6.27
C VAL A 82 16.71 13.02 5.20
N LEU A 83 16.46 14.26 5.61
CA LEU A 83 16.33 15.39 4.68
C LEU A 83 17.63 15.66 3.92
N GLY A 84 18.80 15.58 4.58
CA GLY A 84 20.09 15.72 3.92
C GLY A 84 20.35 14.62 2.88
N LEU A 85 19.99 13.37 3.20
CA LEU A 85 20.08 12.26 2.25
C LEU A 85 19.13 12.45 1.07
N LYS A 86 17.89 12.90 1.32
CA LYS A 86 16.92 13.22 0.27
C LYS A 86 17.47 14.26 -0.71
N HIS A 87 17.99 15.40 -0.21
CA HIS A 87 18.58 16.44 -1.07
C HIS A 87 19.77 15.92 -1.88
N LYS A 88 20.62 15.05 -1.30
CA LYS A 88 21.74 14.45 -2.03
C LYS A 88 21.26 13.55 -3.18
N ILE A 89 20.21 12.77 -2.95
CA ILE A 89 19.61 11.92 -3.99
C ILE A 89 18.94 12.78 -5.06
N GLU A 90 18.23 13.84 -4.68
CA GLU A 90 17.64 14.79 -5.64
C GLU A 90 18.71 15.42 -6.53
N GLY A 91 19.84 15.86 -5.95
CA GLY A 91 21.00 16.36 -6.70
C GLY A 91 21.54 15.35 -7.71
N LEU A 92 21.73 14.08 -7.30
CA LEU A 92 22.19 13.02 -8.21
C LEU A 92 21.22 12.77 -9.37
N ILE A 93 19.92 12.91 -9.13
CA ILE A 93 18.90 12.77 -10.19
C ILE A 93 18.93 13.99 -11.11
N SER A 94 18.96 15.21 -10.58
CA SER A 94 18.94 16.46 -11.36
C SER A 94 20.21 16.65 -12.19
N ASP A 95 21.36 16.19 -11.70
CA ASP A 95 22.63 16.30 -12.42
C ASP A 95 22.73 15.33 -13.61
N ARG A 96 21.88 14.30 -13.63
CA ARG A 96 21.93 13.22 -14.63
C ARG A 96 20.72 13.16 -15.55
N LEU A 97 19.60 13.76 -15.15
CA LEU A 97 18.37 13.79 -15.93
C LEU A 97 17.85 15.23 -16.03
N ASN A 98 17.50 15.65 -17.24
CA ASN A 98 16.86 16.93 -17.47
C ASN A 98 15.37 16.87 -17.09
N PRO A 99 14.76 17.98 -16.62
CA PRO A 99 13.31 18.10 -16.52
C PRO A 99 12.65 17.84 -17.90
N PRO A 100 11.49 17.15 -17.97
CA PRO A 100 10.63 16.71 -16.86
C PRO A 100 10.99 15.34 -16.25
N PHE A 101 11.99 14.62 -16.80
CA PHE A 101 12.31 13.25 -16.39
C PHE A 101 12.82 13.15 -14.96
N SER A 102 13.71 14.07 -14.54
CA SER A 102 14.18 14.15 -13.16
C SER A 102 13.04 14.36 -12.17
N ASN A 103 12.08 15.24 -12.49
CA ASN A 103 10.92 15.50 -11.65
C ASN A 103 10.03 14.27 -11.48
N ILE A 104 9.78 13.53 -12.57
CA ILE A 104 8.97 12.31 -12.53
C ILE A 104 9.67 11.22 -11.72
N LEU A 105 10.98 11.05 -11.92
CA LEU A 105 11.75 10.07 -11.18
C LEU A 105 11.78 10.40 -9.67
N SER A 106 12.03 11.66 -9.32
CA SER A 106 11.97 12.14 -7.93
C SER A 106 10.58 11.98 -7.33
N ALA A 107 9.51 12.19 -8.09
CA ALA A 107 8.14 11.93 -7.61
C ALA A 107 7.91 10.45 -7.28
N MET A 108 8.38 9.54 -8.14
CA MET A 108 8.19 8.10 -7.97
C MET A 108 9.11 7.49 -6.90
N VAL A 109 10.35 7.97 -6.78
CA VAL A 109 11.35 7.43 -5.83
C VAL A 109 11.29 8.11 -4.46
N LEU A 110 11.14 9.44 -4.43
CA LEU A 110 11.23 10.25 -3.21
C LEU A 110 9.87 10.78 -2.74
N GLY A 111 8.82 10.64 -3.56
CA GLY A 111 7.49 11.14 -3.22
C GLY A 111 7.29 12.64 -3.40
N GLU A 112 8.22 13.32 -4.09
CA GLU A 112 8.13 14.75 -4.34
C GLU A 112 7.20 15.06 -5.52
N ARG A 113 5.93 15.32 -5.24
CA ARG A 113 4.88 15.45 -6.26
C ARG A 113 4.81 16.85 -6.89
N ARG A 114 5.40 17.86 -6.23
CA ARG A 114 5.18 19.27 -6.58
C ARG A 114 5.69 19.65 -7.97
N MET A 115 6.64 18.88 -8.51
CA MET A 115 7.32 19.19 -9.77
C MET A 115 6.80 18.37 -10.96
N VAL A 116 5.76 17.55 -10.77
CA VAL A 116 5.13 16.78 -11.85
C VAL A 116 4.30 17.71 -12.74
N PRO A 117 4.47 17.68 -14.07
CA PRO A 117 3.64 18.47 -15.00
C PRO A 117 2.15 18.21 -14.83
N GLU A 118 1.35 19.28 -14.81
CA GLU A 118 -0.11 19.21 -14.61
C GLU A 118 -0.82 18.40 -15.71
N ASP A 119 -0.37 18.53 -16.96
CA ASP A 119 -0.92 17.77 -18.09
C ASP A 119 -0.78 16.26 -17.89
N LEU A 120 0.38 15.83 -17.36
CA LEU A 120 0.64 14.44 -17.05
C LEU A 120 -0.22 13.96 -15.88
N ARG A 121 -0.39 14.79 -14.85
CA ARG A 121 -1.31 14.49 -13.74
C ARG A 121 -2.73 14.25 -14.25
N GLN A 122 -3.25 15.13 -15.09
CA GLN A 122 -4.60 14.98 -15.65
C GLN A 122 -4.72 13.76 -16.55
N ALA A 123 -3.73 13.49 -17.40
CA ALA A 123 -3.69 12.30 -18.25
C ALA A 123 -3.75 11.02 -17.41
N MET A 124 -2.96 10.94 -16.33
CA MET A 124 -2.95 9.77 -15.44
C MET A 124 -4.20 9.64 -14.59
N MET A 125 -4.85 10.75 -14.22
CA MET A 125 -6.17 10.70 -13.58
C MET A 125 -7.23 10.14 -14.53
N LYS A 126 -7.23 10.55 -15.80
CA LYS A 126 -8.13 10.00 -16.85
C LYS A 126 -7.86 8.52 -17.12
N ALA A 127 -6.60 8.13 -17.24
CA ALA A 127 -6.18 6.75 -17.45
C ALA A 127 -6.34 5.85 -16.20
N GLY A 128 -6.62 6.42 -15.02
CA GLY A 128 -6.76 5.69 -13.76
C GLY A 128 -5.42 5.22 -13.16
N THR A 129 -4.29 5.72 -13.66
CA THR A 129 -2.93 5.29 -13.31
C THR A 129 -2.23 6.23 -12.34
N TRP A 130 -2.85 7.33 -11.90
CA TRP A 130 -2.26 8.31 -10.97
C TRP A 130 -1.66 7.70 -9.69
N HIS A 131 -2.25 6.60 -9.21
CA HIS A 131 -1.75 5.84 -8.06
C HIS A 131 -0.36 5.19 -8.28
N LEU A 132 0.11 5.10 -9.53
CA LEU A 132 1.46 4.65 -9.91
C LEU A 132 2.48 5.79 -9.97
N MET A 133 2.06 7.06 -9.98
CA MET A 133 3.00 8.20 -9.93
C MET A 133 3.37 8.56 -8.49
N VAL A 134 2.45 8.33 -7.58
CA VAL A 134 2.67 8.53 -6.15
C VAL A 134 3.35 7.29 -5.57
N VAL A 135 4.34 7.49 -4.69
CA VAL A 135 4.94 6.39 -3.93
C VAL A 135 3.82 5.58 -3.25
N SER A 136 3.64 4.37 -3.74
CA SER A 136 2.53 3.49 -3.40
C SER A 136 3.05 2.12 -2.96
N GLY A 137 2.13 1.23 -2.59
CA GLY A 137 2.49 -0.11 -2.15
C GLY A 137 3.31 -0.91 -3.17
N THR A 138 3.13 -0.65 -4.46
CA THR A 138 3.92 -1.28 -5.52
C THR A 138 5.38 -0.83 -5.46
N HIS A 139 5.63 0.47 -5.26
CA HIS A 139 6.98 1.04 -5.11
C HIS A 139 7.71 0.42 -3.92
N THR A 140 7.06 0.37 -2.76
CA THR A 140 7.61 -0.27 -1.55
C THR A 140 7.88 -1.76 -1.77
N ALA A 141 7.00 -2.47 -2.48
CA ALA A 141 7.19 -3.88 -2.81
C ALA A 141 8.37 -4.11 -3.77
N ILE A 142 8.56 -3.23 -4.76
CA ILE A 142 9.71 -3.25 -5.68
C ILE A 142 11.01 -3.03 -4.91
N VAL A 143 11.05 -2.00 -4.05
CA VAL A 143 12.21 -1.74 -3.17
C VAL A 143 12.51 -2.97 -2.31
N ALA A 144 11.50 -3.58 -1.69
CA ALA A 144 11.67 -4.78 -0.89
C ALA A 144 12.26 -5.94 -1.71
N ALA A 145 11.75 -6.17 -2.92
CA ALA A 145 12.21 -7.23 -3.80
C ALA A 145 13.68 -7.02 -4.21
N ILE A 146 14.05 -5.79 -4.62
CA ILE A 146 15.43 -5.44 -4.99
C ILE A 146 16.36 -5.64 -3.81
N VAL A 147 16.00 -5.12 -2.62
CA VAL A 147 16.80 -5.29 -1.40
C VAL A 147 17.01 -6.77 -1.07
N LEU A 148 15.94 -7.58 -1.11
CA LEU A 148 16.03 -9.02 -0.86
C LEU A 148 16.92 -9.73 -1.89
N LEU A 149 16.84 -9.36 -3.17
CA LEU A 149 17.67 -9.92 -4.23
C LEU A 149 19.15 -9.55 -4.06
N LEU A 150 19.45 -8.30 -3.74
CA LEU A 150 20.82 -7.83 -3.48
C LEU A 150 21.42 -8.53 -2.27
N LEU A 151 20.70 -8.57 -1.15
CA LEU A 151 21.14 -9.28 0.06
C LEU A 151 21.30 -10.79 -0.20
N LYS A 152 20.49 -11.38 -1.09
CA LYS A 152 20.66 -12.76 -1.55
C LYS A 152 21.94 -12.93 -2.38
N ALA A 153 22.23 -11.99 -3.29
CA ALA A 153 23.42 -12.03 -4.14
C ALA A 153 24.72 -11.95 -3.32
N VAL A 154 24.75 -11.12 -2.27
CA VAL A 154 25.86 -11.01 -1.32
C VAL A 154 25.87 -12.15 -0.28
N ARG A 155 25.03 -13.18 -0.47
CA ARG A 155 24.96 -14.39 0.39
C ARG A 155 24.64 -14.12 1.86
N VAL A 156 23.93 -13.03 2.18
CA VAL A 156 23.46 -12.75 3.54
C VAL A 156 22.53 -13.87 4.00
N GLY A 157 22.72 -14.34 5.23
CA GLY A 157 21.92 -15.40 5.85
C GLY A 157 20.42 -15.09 5.82
N ARG A 158 19.58 -16.13 5.71
CA ARG A 158 18.13 -15.99 5.47
C ARG A 158 17.41 -15.06 6.46
N ASN A 159 17.68 -15.20 7.76
CA ASN A 159 17.01 -14.39 8.79
C ASN A 159 17.49 -12.94 8.76
N MET A 160 18.80 -12.73 8.66
CA MET A 160 19.39 -11.39 8.53
C MET A 160 18.88 -10.68 7.28
N ARG A 161 18.70 -11.41 6.18
CA ARG A 161 18.13 -10.85 4.94
C ARG A 161 16.75 -10.22 5.15
N PHE A 162 15.86 -10.90 5.87
CA PHE A 162 14.52 -10.35 6.15
C PHE A 162 14.57 -9.18 7.13
N ILE A 163 15.39 -9.27 8.16
CA ILE A 163 15.56 -8.19 9.15
C ILE A 163 16.14 -6.93 8.47
N SER A 164 17.21 -7.08 7.70
CA SER A 164 17.82 -5.99 6.94
C SER A 164 16.85 -5.40 5.92
N ALA A 165 16.03 -6.21 5.25
CA ALA A 165 15.00 -5.71 4.35
C ALA A 165 13.95 -4.86 5.08
N ILE A 166 13.47 -5.29 6.25
CA ILE A 166 12.53 -4.51 7.07
C ILE A 166 13.16 -3.17 7.47
N VAL A 167 14.40 -3.18 7.96
CA VAL A 167 15.12 -1.97 8.36
C VAL A 167 15.28 -1.00 7.18
N LEU A 168 15.70 -1.51 6.01
CA LEU A 168 15.87 -0.69 4.81
C LEU A 168 14.54 -0.13 4.29
N LEU A 169 13.43 -0.87 4.42
CA LEU A 169 12.10 -0.36 4.08
C LEU A 169 11.65 0.75 5.02
N ILE A 170 11.96 0.67 6.32
CA ILE A 170 11.69 1.74 7.28
C ILE A 170 12.51 2.98 6.90
N VAL A 171 13.79 2.82 6.56
CA VAL A 171 14.62 3.93 6.08
C VAL A 171 14.04 4.56 4.81
N TYR A 172 13.61 3.74 3.84
CA TYR A 172 12.94 4.22 2.63
C TYR A 172 11.62 4.95 2.93
N CYS A 173 10.83 4.46 3.88
CA CYS A 173 9.61 5.11 4.33
C CYS A 173 9.90 6.52 4.89
N LEU A 174 10.94 6.66 5.71
CA LEU A 174 11.37 7.96 6.22
C LEU A 174 11.89 8.88 5.10
N LEU A 175 12.70 8.34 4.18
CA LEU A 175 13.25 9.07 3.03
C LEU A 175 12.16 9.70 2.15
N THR A 176 11.06 8.97 1.96
CA THR A 176 9.90 9.43 1.17
C THR A 176 8.95 10.35 1.94
N GLY A 177 9.38 10.86 3.10
CA GLY A 177 8.60 11.77 3.95
C GLY A 177 7.49 11.10 4.75
N ALA A 178 7.56 9.77 4.94
CA ALA A 178 6.60 8.98 5.72
C ALA A 178 5.13 9.24 5.35
N SER A 179 4.84 9.44 4.06
CA SER A 179 3.46 9.64 3.62
C SER A 179 2.61 8.42 3.99
N SER A 180 1.35 8.65 4.39
CA SER A 180 0.47 7.59 4.91
C SER A 180 0.42 6.36 3.99
N SER A 181 0.44 6.54 2.66
CA SER A 181 0.53 5.45 1.67
C SER A 181 1.75 4.54 1.87
N VAL A 182 2.93 5.14 2.06
CA VAL A 182 4.20 4.42 2.21
C VAL A 182 4.31 3.77 3.58
N VAL A 183 3.79 4.42 4.63
CA VAL A 183 3.72 3.83 5.97
C VAL A 183 2.89 2.54 5.93
N ARG A 184 1.69 2.59 5.34
CA ARG A 184 0.83 1.40 5.21
C ARG A 184 1.53 0.28 4.45
N ALA A 185 2.13 0.61 3.30
CA ALA A 185 2.86 -0.36 2.50
C ALA A 185 4.03 -0.99 3.26
N THR A 186 4.83 -0.17 3.96
CA THR A 186 6.00 -0.60 4.73
C THR A 186 5.58 -1.54 5.86
N VAL A 187 4.49 -1.21 6.58
CA VAL A 187 3.95 -2.07 7.63
C VAL A 187 3.42 -3.39 7.05
N MET A 188 2.61 -3.35 5.98
CA MET A 188 2.09 -4.56 5.34
C MET A 188 3.20 -5.49 4.83
N THR A 189 4.20 -4.93 4.15
CA THR A 189 5.37 -5.69 3.67
C THR A 189 6.18 -6.24 4.84
N SER A 190 6.40 -5.45 5.89
CA SER A 190 7.15 -5.91 7.07
C SER A 190 6.46 -7.07 7.77
N VAL A 191 5.15 -6.98 7.99
CA VAL A 191 4.34 -8.08 8.56
C VAL A 191 4.44 -9.34 7.70
N TYR A 192 4.39 -9.19 6.37
CA TYR A 192 4.57 -10.31 5.45
C TYR A 192 5.96 -10.95 5.58
N LEU A 193 7.04 -10.15 5.62
CA LEU A 193 8.40 -10.65 5.79
C LEU A 193 8.61 -11.34 7.15
N LEU A 194 7.95 -10.85 8.21
CA LEU A 194 7.99 -11.48 9.53
C LEU A 194 7.40 -12.90 9.52
N THR A 195 6.39 -13.21 8.68
CA THR A 195 5.88 -14.59 8.58
C THR A 195 6.95 -15.58 8.10
N TYR A 196 7.86 -15.14 7.22
CA TYR A 196 8.97 -15.95 6.75
C TYR A 196 10.07 -16.11 7.80
N LEU A 197 10.26 -15.10 8.66
CA LEU A 197 11.19 -15.15 9.78
C LEU A 197 10.73 -16.16 10.84
N PHE A 198 9.42 -16.15 11.14
CA PHE A 198 8.81 -17.09 12.08
C PHE A 198 8.51 -18.47 11.49
N LYS A 199 8.84 -18.70 10.21
CA LYS A 199 8.59 -19.96 9.47
C LYS A 199 7.14 -20.45 9.58
N ARG A 200 6.18 -19.54 9.68
CA ARG A 200 4.75 -19.88 9.71
C ARG A 200 4.15 -19.74 8.30
N PRO A 201 3.20 -20.61 7.91
CA PRO A 201 2.49 -20.42 6.66
C PRO A 201 1.79 -19.05 6.67
N PRO A 202 2.02 -18.17 5.68
CA PRO A 202 1.44 -16.85 5.66
C PRO A 202 -0.07 -16.97 5.51
N ASN A 203 -0.81 -16.48 6.50
CA ASN A 203 -2.24 -16.31 6.36
C ASN A 203 -2.56 -14.85 6.04
N PHE A 204 -3.00 -14.58 4.81
CA PHE A 204 -3.15 -13.21 4.34
C PHE A 204 -4.12 -12.39 5.19
N LEU A 205 -5.20 -12.99 5.72
CA LEU A 205 -6.16 -12.28 6.57
C LEU A 205 -5.55 -11.89 7.91
N ASN A 206 -4.79 -12.77 8.55
CA ASN A 206 -4.07 -12.44 9.78
C ASN A 206 -2.97 -11.40 9.54
N SER A 207 -2.24 -11.50 8.44
CA SER A 207 -1.22 -10.51 8.10
C SER A 207 -1.84 -9.13 7.84
N LEU A 208 -2.98 -9.08 7.14
CA LEU A 208 -3.71 -7.85 6.88
C LEU A 208 -4.29 -7.27 8.17
N ALA A 209 -4.89 -8.09 9.03
CA ALA A 209 -5.40 -7.70 10.35
C ALA A 209 -4.29 -7.17 11.26
N MET A 210 -3.13 -7.84 11.30
CA MET A 210 -1.97 -7.40 12.07
C MET A 210 -1.44 -6.05 11.56
N ALA A 211 -1.38 -5.86 10.24
CA ALA A 211 -0.97 -4.58 9.66
C ALA A 211 -1.97 -3.46 10.01
N ALA A 212 -3.27 -3.71 9.91
CA ALA A 212 -4.32 -2.77 10.30
C ALA A 212 -4.18 -2.37 11.77
N LEU A 213 -4.08 -3.35 12.67
CA LEU A 213 -3.90 -3.09 14.10
C LEU A 213 -2.63 -2.28 14.38
N ALA A 214 -1.50 -2.66 13.77
CA ALA A 214 -0.26 -1.92 13.95
C ALA A 214 -0.39 -0.45 13.55
N ILE A 215 -1.05 -0.15 12.43
CA ILE A 215 -1.24 1.23 11.96
C ILE A 215 -2.23 1.99 12.86
N LEU A 216 -3.36 1.38 13.21
CA LEU A 216 -4.44 2.03 13.95
C LEU A 216 -4.12 2.23 15.45
N ILE A 217 -3.16 1.47 16.00
CA ILE A 217 -2.62 1.72 17.35
C ILE A 217 -1.82 3.03 17.39
N PHE A 218 -1.10 3.37 16.31
CA PHE A 218 -0.33 4.62 16.24
C PHE A 218 -1.17 5.82 15.77
N ASP A 219 -2.11 5.60 14.85
CA ASP A 219 -2.98 6.65 14.33
C ASP A 219 -4.37 6.07 14.01
N PRO A 220 -5.30 6.12 14.97
CA PRO A 220 -6.66 5.60 14.79
C PRO A 220 -7.46 6.40 13.75
N THR A 221 -7.08 7.65 13.46
CA THR A 221 -7.78 8.49 12.48
C THR A 221 -7.63 7.96 11.05
N GLN A 222 -6.61 7.14 10.79
CA GLN A 222 -6.41 6.52 9.48
C GLN A 222 -7.58 5.65 9.04
N LEU A 223 -8.35 5.08 9.97
CA LEU A 223 -9.53 4.27 9.63
C LEU A 223 -10.55 5.04 8.75
N PHE A 224 -10.64 6.35 8.96
CA PHE A 224 -11.56 7.23 8.25
C PHE A 224 -10.94 7.84 6.98
N GLN A 225 -9.64 7.66 6.76
CA GLN A 225 -8.98 8.14 5.55
C GLN A 225 -9.29 7.23 4.37
N VAL A 226 -9.76 7.82 3.27
CA VAL A 226 -10.07 7.10 2.02
C VAL A 226 -8.87 6.29 1.51
N GLY A 227 -7.65 6.81 1.67
CA GLY A 227 -6.43 6.13 1.27
C GLY A 227 -6.20 4.81 2.03
N PHE A 228 -6.47 4.77 3.34
CA PHE A 228 -6.39 3.55 4.13
C PHE A 228 -7.41 2.53 3.64
N GLN A 229 -8.68 2.95 3.51
CA GLN A 229 -9.77 2.10 3.04
C GLN A 229 -9.46 1.48 1.67
N LEU A 230 -9.04 2.30 0.70
CA LEU A 230 -8.68 1.83 -0.65
C LEU A 230 -7.51 0.84 -0.63
N SER A 231 -6.46 1.08 0.18
CA SER A 231 -5.31 0.17 0.27
C SER A 231 -5.71 -1.19 0.84
N PHE A 232 -6.44 -1.21 1.95
CA PHE A 232 -6.86 -2.45 2.61
C PHE A 232 -7.89 -3.22 1.77
N LEU A 233 -8.84 -2.54 1.14
CA LEU A 233 -9.79 -3.15 0.21
C LEU A 233 -9.09 -3.74 -1.01
N SER A 234 -8.14 -3.02 -1.62
CA SER A 234 -7.38 -3.53 -2.76
C SER A 234 -6.68 -4.85 -2.40
N VAL A 235 -5.91 -4.86 -1.31
CA VAL A 235 -5.17 -6.05 -0.89
C VAL A 235 -6.12 -7.21 -0.55
N PHE A 236 -7.21 -6.93 0.19
CA PHE A 236 -8.20 -7.94 0.53
C PHE A 236 -8.82 -8.59 -0.72
N PHE A 237 -9.32 -7.77 -1.66
CA PHE A 237 -9.96 -8.29 -2.87
C PHE A 237 -8.98 -8.95 -3.83
N ILE A 238 -7.72 -8.48 -3.91
CA ILE A 238 -6.66 -9.18 -4.63
C ILE A 238 -6.51 -10.61 -4.09
N PHE A 239 -6.26 -10.79 -2.79
CA PHE A 239 -6.06 -12.13 -2.24
C PHE A 239 -7.34 -13.00 -2.28
N TRP A 240 -8.52 -12.37 -2.22
CA TRP A 240 -9.81 -13.08 -2.22
C TRP A 240 -10.26 -13.54 -3.62
N LEU A 241 -10.16 -12.66 -4.64
CA LEU A 241 -10.68 -12.91 -5.98
C LEU A 241 -9.63 -13.53 -6.91
N TYR A 242 -8.35 -13.22 -6.74
CA TYR A 242 -7.28 -13.71 -7.61
C TYR A 242 -7.30 -15.24 -7.81
N PRO A 243 -7.44 -16.09 -6.77
CA PRO A 243 -7.45 -17.54 -6.96
C PRO A 243 -8.64 -18.02 -7.81
N GLY A 244 -9.81 -17.39 -7.64
CA GLY A 244 -11.01 -17.71 -8.43
C GLY A 244 -10.86 -17.27 -9.88
N LEU A 245 -10.42 -16.03 -10.11
CA LEU A 245 -10.17 -15.49 -11.45
C LEU A 245 -9.11 -16.30 -12.20
N LYS A 246 -8.04 -16.71 -11.51
CA LYS A 246 -6.98 -17.54 -12.08
C LYS A 246 -7.52 -18.85 -12.67
N ASN A 247 -8.52 -19.44 -12.02
CA ASN A 247 -9.10 -20.73 -12.43
C ASN A 247 -10.07 -20.63 -13.61
N ILE A 248 -10.51 -19.42 -13.98
CA ILE A 248 -11.34 -19.19 -15.17
C ILE A 248 -10.49 -19.32 -16.44
N PHE A 249 -9.21 -18.93 -16.37
CA PHE A 249 -8.31 -18.98 -17.52
C PHE A 249 -7.82 -20.40 -17.81
N PRO A 250 -7.68 -20.78 -19.09
CA PRO A 250 -7.12 -22.07 -19.49
C PRO A 250 -5.75 -22.35 -18.87
N ALA A 251 -5.52 -23.60 -18.47
CA ALA A 251 -4.26 -24.03 -17.85
C ALA A 251 -3.01 -23.73 -18.73
N GLY A 252 -3.17 -23.69 -20.06
CA GLY A 252 -2.10 -23.37 -21.01
C GLY A 252 -1.52 -21.96 -20.85
N ILE A 253 -2.33 -20.98 -20.42
CA ILE A 253 -1.88 -19.60 -20.20
C ILE A 253 -0.85 -19.55 -19.07
N TRP A 254 -1.07 -20.31 -17.99
CA TRP A 254 -0.19 -20.35 -16.82
C TRP A 254 1.12 -21.09 -17.07
N LYS A 255 1.15 -21.99 -18.07
CA LYS A 255 2.37 -22.69 -18.50
C LYS A 255 3.24 -21.84 -19.43
N SER A 256 2.64 -20.88 -20.15
CA SER A 256 3.38 -20.02 -21.07
C SER A 256 4.11 -18.90 -20.33
N ARG A 257 5.44 -18.80 -20.51
CA ARG A 257 6.26 -17.71 -19.96
C ARG A 257 5.81 -16.32 -20.42
N TYR A 258 5.23 -16.21 -21.61
CA TYR A 258 4.84 -14.94 -22.23
C TYR A 258 3.45 -14.48 -21.79
N LEU A 259 2.52 -15.43 -21.58
CA LEU A 259 1.14 -15.10 -21.21
C LEU A 259 0.90 -15.06 -19.69
N CYS A 260 1.74 -15.72 -18.91
CA CYS A 260 1.58 -15.78 -17.45
C CYS A 260 1.68 -14.40 -16.78
N VAL A 261 2.65 -13.58 -17.18
CA VAL A 261 2.85 -12.23 -16.62
C VAL A 261 1.64 -11.31 -16.90
N PRO A 262 1.21 -11.09 -18.16
CA PRO A 262 0.06 -10.23 -18.43
C PRO A 262 -1.24 -10.78 -17.83
N ALA A 263 -1.43 -12.11 -17.80
CA ALA A 263 -2.59 -12.73 -17.14
C ALA A 263 -2.61 -12.45 -15.62
N ASN A 264 -1.45 -12.52 -14.94
CA ASN A 264 -1.34 -12.15 -13.53
C ASN A 264 -1.64 -10.67 -13.31
N CYS A 265 -1.05 -9.78 -14.12
CA CYS A 265 -1.31 -8.33 -14.05
C CYS A 265 -2.79 -8.02 -14.26
N PHE A 266 -3.45 -8.69 -15.21
CA PHE A 266 -4.88 -8.55 -15.44
C PHE A 266 -5.70 -9.02 -14.24
N CYS A 267 -5.46 -10.23 -13.72
CA CYS A 267 -6.21 -10.77 -12.58
C CYS A 267 -6.04 -9.92 -11.32
N VAL A 268 -4.83 -9.43 -11.04
CA VAL A 268 -4.54 -8.54 -9.90
C VAL A 268 -5.23 -7.20 -10.09
N SER A 269 -5.11 -6.57 -11.27
CA SER A 269 -5.73 -5.27 -11.56
C SER A 269 -7.25 -5.35 -11.52
N LEU A 270 -7.84 -6.42 -12.07
CA LEU A 270 -9.27 -6.67 -12.04
C LEU A 270 -9.77 -6.86 -10.60
N SER A 271 -9.07 -7.66 -9.80
CA SER A 271 -9.42 -7.87 -8.39
C SER A 271 -9.39 -6.57 -7.58
N ALA A 272 -8.32 -5.78 -7.76
CA ALA A 272 -8.17 -4.49 -7.10
C ALA A 272 -9.25 -3.49 -7.56
N CYS A 273 -9.55 -3.45 -8.86
CA CYS A 273 -10.58 -2.60 -9.44
C CYS A 273 -11.97 -2.94 -8.88
N ILE A 274 -12.36 -4.21 -8.87
CA ILE A 274 -13.63 -4.67 -8.29
C ILE A 274 -13.73 -4.25 -6.81
N GLY A 275 -12.64 -4.38 -6.04
CA GLY A 275 -12.64 -4.01 -4.63
C GLY A 275 -12.68 -2.51 -4.35
N THR A 276 -12.09 -1.69 -5.22
CA THR A 276 -11.97 -0.24 -5.01
C THR A 276 -13.02 0.58 -5.74
N ALA A 277 -13.59 0.07 -6.83
CA ALA A 277 -14.52 0.79 -7.69
C ALA A 277 -15.74 1.36 -6.96
N PRO A 278 -16.44 0.61 -6.08
CA PRO A 278 -17.61 1.16 -5.36
C PRO A 278 -17.25 2.35 -4.49
N LEU A 279 -16.11 2.28 -3.79
CA LEU A 279 -15.63 3.37 -2.93
C LEU A 279 -15.12 4.56 -3.74
N LEU A 280 -14.40 4.31 -4.85
CA LEU A 280 -13.96 5.37 -5.76
C LEU A 280 -15.15 6.10 -6.40
N ALA A 281 -16.19 5.38 -6.81
CA ALA A 281 -17.41 5.97 -7.34
C ALA A 281 -18.14 6.83 -6.28
N HIS A 282 -18.15 6.38 -5.02
CA HIS A 282 -18.78 7.13 -3.92
C HIS A 282 -18.03 8.42 -3.53
N VAL A 283 -16.69 8.36 -3.49
CA VAL A 283 -15.86 9.46 -3.01
C VAL A 283 -15.54 10.45 -4.13
N PHE A 284 -15.13 9.95 -5.30
CA PHE A 284 -14.58 10.77 -6.37
C PHE A 284 -15.55 11.00 -7.52
N ASN A 285 -16.71 10.32 -7.56
CA ASN A 285 -17.71 10.44 -8.64
C ASN A 285 -17.14 10.16 -10.04
N THR A 286 -16.07 9.36 -10.11
CA THR A 286 -15.38 9.05 -11.36
C THR A 286 -15.01 7.57 -11.40
N PHE A 287 -15.18 6.96 -12.57
CA PHE A 287 -14.73 5.60 -12.84
C PHE A 287 -13.93 5.58 -14.14
N SER A 288 -12.71 5.04 -14.11
CA SER A 288 -11.88 4.88 -15.30
C SER A 288 -12.04 3.46 -15.84
N CYS A 289 -12.74 3.32 -16.97
CA CYS A 289 -12.93 2.04 -17.64
C CYS A 289 -11.62 1.49 -18.20
N ILE A 290 -10.71 2.38 -18.58
CA ILE A 290 -9.43 2.02 -19.20
C ILE A 290 -8.39 1.60 -18.15
N SER A 291 -8.63 1.88 -16.87
CA SER A 291 -7.70 1.59 -15.76
C SER A 291 -7.17 0.16 -15.74
N ILE A 292 -8.00 -0.85 -16.05
CA ILE A 292 -7.58 -2.26 -16.06
C ILE A 292 -6.54 -2.49 -17.16
N ILE A 293 -6.84 -2.05 -18.39
CA ILE A 293 -5.96 -2.22 -19.55
C ILE A 293 -4.69 -1.38 -19.36
N ALA A 294 -4.84 -0.15 -18.90
CA ALA A 294 -3.72 0.75 -18.63
C ALA A 294 -2.78 0.13 -17.58
N ASN A 295 -3.30 -0.46 -16.49
CA ASN A 295 -2.48 -1.05 -15.43
C ASN A 295 -1.69 -2.30 -15.86
N ILE A 296 -2.15 -3.06 -16.87
CA ILE A 296 -1.39 -4.19 -17.42
C ILE A 296 -0.04 -3.74 -17.96
N VAL A 297 0.01 -2.55 -18.56
CA VAL A 297 1.24 -1.99 -19.16
C VAL A 297 1.93 -1.01 -18.20
N ALA A 298 1.15 -0.13 -17.56
CA ALA A 298 1.66 0.92 -16.69
C ALA A 298 2.34 0.37 -15.43
N ALA A 299 1.81 -0.68 -14.81
CA ALA A 299 2.36 -1.19 -13.56
C ALA A 299 3.75 -1.86 -13.75
N PRO A 300 3.96 -2.75 -14.74
CA PRO A 300 5.31 -3.24 -15.06
C PRO A 300 6.27 -2.12 -15.46
N LEU A 301 5.79 -1.14 -16.22
CA LEU A 301 6.62 -0.04 -16.67
C LEU A 301 7.03 0.90 -15.51
N ALA A 302 6.11 1.19 -14.58
CA ALA A 302 6.43 1.89 -13.35
C ALA A 302 7.46 1.11 -12.50
N ALA A 303 7.38 -0.22 -12.49
CA ALA A 303 8.38 -1.04 -11.83
C ALA A 303 9.78 -0.94 -12.47
N LEU A 304 9.84 -0.86 -13.80
CA LEU A 304 11.09 -0.63 -14.53
C LEU A 304 11.65 0.78 -14.30
N VAL A 305 10.80 1.81 -14.27
CA VAL A 305 11.20 3.18 -13.90
C VAL A 305 11.80 3.19 -12.49
N MET A 306 11.14 2.54 -11.54
CA MET A 306 11.63 2.46 -10.15
C MET A 306 12.95 1.69 -10.03
N ALA A 307 13.06 0.55 -10.71
CA ALA A 307 14.30 -0.21 -10.74
C ALA A 307 15.44 0.61 -11.37
N GLY A 308 15.19 1.24 -12.52
CA GLY A 308 16.16 2.11 -13.21
C GLY A 308 16.59 3.30 -12.35
N GLY A 309 15.65 3.93 -11.63
CA GLY A 309 15.95 5.02 -10.70
C GLY A 309 16.82 4.58 -9.54
N LEU A 310 16.51 3.45 -8.91
CA LEU A 310 17.33 2.92 -7.81
C LEU A 310 18.73 2.52 -8.31
N VAL A 311 18.84 1.96 -9.52
CA VAL A 311 20.13 1.66 -10.16
C VAL A 311 20.92 2.93 -10.45
N LEU A 312 20.27 3.99 -10.96
CA LEU A 312 20.89 5.29 -11.17
C LEU A 312 21.42 5.88 -9.87
N ILE A 313 20.64 5.85 -8.79
CA ILE A 313 21.07 6.36 -7.48
C ILE A 313 22.24 5.53 -6.94
N GLY A 314 22.18 4.20 -7.06
CA GLY A 314 23.23 3.30 -6.63
C GLY A 314 24.54 3.51 -7.37
N PHE A 315 24.51 3.54 -8.71
CA PHE A 315 25.71 3.79 -9.52
C PHE A 315 26.18 5.24 -9.45
N GLY A 316 25.27 6.22 -9.39
CA GLY A 316 25.62 7.63 -9.22
C GLY A 316 26.40 7.89 -7.93
N ALA A 317 26.13 7.14 -6.87
CA ALA A 317 26.86 7.24 -5.61
C ALA A 317 28.19 6.44 -5.58
N LEU A 318 28.26 5.29 -6.26
CA LEU A 318 29.39 4.34 -6.11
C LEU A 318 30.33 4.29 -7.32
N LEU A 319 29.80 4.46 -8.54
CA LEU A 319 30.53 4.30 -9.81
C LEU A 319 30.02 5.33 -10.84
N PRO A 320 30.51 6.58 -10.81
CA PRO A 320 30.02 7.67 -11.67
C PRO A 320 30.06 7.37 -13.17
N VAL A 321 30.95 6.48 -13.62
CA VAL A 321 31.08 6.06 -15.02
C VAL A 321 29.85 5.25 -15.49
N CYS A 322 29.25 4.44 -14.62
CA CYS A 322 28.07 3.64 -14.93
C CYS A 322 26.76 4.45 -14.83
N ALA A 323 26.81 5.67 -14.31
CA ALA A 323 25.63 6.51 -14.12
C ALA A 323 25.01 7.00 -15.44
N GLY A 324 25.82 7.21 -16.49
CA GLY A 324 25.33 7.65 -17.80
C GLY A 324 24.37 6.65 -18.46
N PRO A 325 24.79 5.39 -18.68
CA PRO A 325 23.90 4.35 -19.22
C PRO A 325 22.66 4.11 -18.34
N ALA A 326 22.80 4.18 -17.01
CA ALA A 326 21.67 4.05 -16.09
C ALA A 326 20.67 5.20 -16.26
N ALA A 327 21.14 6.44 -16.43
CA ALA A 327 20.29 7.61 -16.67
C ALA A 327 19.52 7.47 -17.99
N LEU A 328 20.20 7.09 -19.07
CA LEU A 328 19.54 6.86 -20.37
C LEU A 328 18.47 5.76 -20.29
N SER A 329 18.75 4.69 -19.55
CA SER A 329 17.78 3.61 -19.34
C SER A 329 16.55 4.10 -18.56
N ALA A 330 16.74 4.90 -17.51
CA ALA A 330 15.67 5.47 -16.71
C ALA A 330 14.83 6.45 -17.55
N GLU A 331 15.49 7.33 -18.30
CA GLU A 331 14.84 8.27 -19.21
C GLU A 331 13.98 7.56 -20.25
N PHE A 332 14.49 6.50 -20.87
CA PHE A 332 13.73 5.70 -21.83
C PHE A 332 12.44 5.11 -21.22
N PHE A 333 12.52 4.53 -20.02
CA PHE A 333 11.34 3.97 -19.36
C PHE A 333 10.36 5.05 -18.92
N ILE A 334 10.85 6.20 -18.43
CA ILE A 334 9.97 7.33 -18.05
C ILE A 334 9.29 7.89 -19.30
N PHE A 335 10.01 8.06 -20.41
CA PHE A 335 9.46 8.51 -21.68
C PHE A 335 8.34 7.58 -22.14
N LEU A 336 8.58 6.27 -22.14
CA LEU A 336 7.56 5.28 -22.49
C LEU A 336 6.36 5.36 -21.55
N PHE A 337 6.60 5.56 -20.25
CA PHE A 337 5.55 5.67 -19.24
C PHE A 337 4.67 6.90 -19.46
N VAL A 338 5.27 8.05 -19.73
CA VAL A 338 4.55 9.29 -20.03
C VAL A 338 3.75 9.15 -21.32
N LYS A 339 4.38 8.70 -22.40
CA LYS A 339 3.75 8.57 -23.72
C LYS A 339 2.56 7.61 -23.69
N MET A 340 2.69 6.50 -22.98
CA MET A 340 1.61 5.54 -22.78
C MET A 340 0.43 6.17 -22.03
N ASN A 341 0.68 6.90 -20.94
CA ASN A 341 -0.39 7.52 -20.15
C ASN A 341 -1.11 8.61 -20.95
N MET A 342 -0.38 9.40 -21.73
CA MET A 342 -0.95 10.38 -22.65
C MET A 342 -1.81 9.71 -23.73
N ALA A 343 -1.34 8.60 -24.31
CA ALA A 343 -2.10 7.85 -25.32
C ALA A 343 -3.42 7.27 -24.75
N PHE A 344 -3.38 6.68 -23.55
CA PHE A 344 -4.60 6.16 -22.91
C PHE A 344 -5.56 7.27 -22.48
N ALA A 345 -5.06 8.44 -22.11
CA ALA A 345 -5.90 9.59 -21.77
C ALA A 345 -6.64 10.18 -22.98
N GLY A 346 -6.11 9.99 -24.20
CA GLY A 346 -6.72 10.42 -25.45
C GLY A 346 -7.83 9.50 -25.97
N LEU A 347 -8.04 8.33 -25.37
CA LEU A 347 -9.07 7.39 -25.81
C LEU A 347 -10.47 7.84 -25.37
N PRO A 348 -11.50 7.66 -26.23
CA PRO A 348 -12.88 7.91 -25.84
C PRO A 348 -13.28 7.01 -24.66
N TRP A 349 -14.06 7.55 -23.73
CA TRP A 349 -14.49 6.88 -22.47
C TRP A 349 -13.38 6.53 -21.46
N ALA A 350 -12.22 7.20 -21.52
CA ALA A 350 -11.15 7.03 -20.53
C ALA A 350 -11.64 7.20 -19.08
N SER A 351 -12.48 8.20 -18.84
CA SER A 351 -13.13 8.42 -17.55
C SER A 351 -14.62 8.71 -17.74
N ILE A 352 -15.46 7.99 -17.02
CA ILE A 352 -16.89 8.25 -16.94
C ILE A 352 -17.17 8.92 -15.60
N HIS A 353 -17.89 10.04 -15.63
CA HIS A 353 -18.42 10.65 -14.41
C HIS A 353 -19.64 9.87 -13.95
N VAL A 354 -19.58 9.39 -12.72
CA VAL A 354 -20.64 8.58 -12.11
C VAL A 354 -21.39 9.48 -11.13
N PRO A 355 -22.73 9.51 -11.15
CA PRO A 355 -23.51 10.27 -10.18
C PRO A 355 -23.17 9.84 -8.76
N ARG A 356 -23.24 10.77 -7.81
CA ARG A 356 -22.93 10.51 -6.40
C ARG A 356 -23.74 9.34 -5.88
N THR A 357 -23.07 8.23 -5.61
CA THR A 357 -23.72 7.01 -5.12
C THR A 357 -23.99 7.13 -3.62
N ARG A 358 -25.12 6.60 -3.14
CA ARG A 358 -25.40 6.51 -1.69
C ARG A 358 -24.57 5.38 -1.09
N LEU A 359 -24.24 5.47 0.20
CA LEU A 359 -23.47 4.43 0.92
C LEU A 359 -24.10 3.04 0.81
N PHE A 360 -25.43 2.95 0.76
CA PHE A 360 -26.16 1.70 0.53
C PHE A 360 -25.71 0.97 -0.75
N TRP A 361 -25.47 1.71 -1.85
CA TRP A 361 -25.00 1.12 -3.10
C TRP A 361 -23.61 0.52 -2.96
N VAL A 362 -22.72 1.15 -2.20
CA VAL A 362 -21.37 0.64 -1.92
C VAL A 362 -21.46 -0.72 -1.20
N VAL A 363 -22.28 -0.80 -0.15
CA VAL A 363 -22.50 -2.04 0.61
C VAL A 363 -23.11 -3.12 -0.28
N PHE A 364 -24.10 -2.76 -1.10
CA PHE A 364 -24.75 -3.67 -2.03
C PHE A 364 -23.78 -4.23 -3.07
N CYS A 365 -22.93 -3.39 -3.68
CA CYS A 365 -21.89 -3.83 -4.60
C CYS A 365 -20.92 -4.81 -3.93
N TYR A 366 -20.51 -4.56 -2.68
CA TYR A 366 -19.65 -5.50 -1.95
C TYR A 366 -20.34 -6.82 -1.64
N PHE A 367 -21.63 -6.79 -1.25
CA PHE A 367 -22.41 -8.00 -1.00
C PHE A 367 -22.54 -8.85 -2.27
N ILE A 368 -22.90 -8.24 -3.40
CA ILE A 368 -22.95 -8.91 -4.71
C ILE A 368 -21.59 -9.49 -5.07
N THR A 369 -20.51 -8.71 -4.93
CA THR A 369 -19.17 -9.18 -5.26
C THR A 369 -18.80 -10.42 -4.45
N LEU A 370 -19.07 -10.41 -3.14
CA LEU A 370 -18.81 -11.54 -2.26
C LEU A 370 -19.70 -12.74 -2.62
N PHE A 371 -20.98 -12.51 -2.96
CA PHE A 371 -21.90 -13.55 -3.39
C PHE A 371 -21.44 -14.22 -4.71
N LEU A 372 -21.19 -13.42 -5.75
CA LEU A 372 -20.69 -13.90 -7.04
C LEU A 372 -19.33 -14.60 -6.89
N SER A 373 -18.48 -14.16 -5.96
CA SER A 373 -17.19 -14.80 -5.74
C SER A 373 -17.29 -16.25 -5.25
N ARG A 374 -18.45 -16.67 -4.71
CA ARG A 374 -18.71 -18.07 -4.33
C ARG A 374 -18.97 -18.98 -5.54
N LEU A 375 -19.36 -18.40 -6.67
CA LEU A 375 -19.59 -19.12 -7.91
C LEU A 375 -18.28 -19.46 -8.63
N PHE A 376 -17.17 -18.80 -8.27
CA PHE A 376 -15.88 -19.12 -8.87
C PHE A 376 -15.35 -20.47 -8.38
N PRO A 377 -14.83 -21.31 -9.29
CA PRO A 377 -14.24 -22.59 -8.92
C PRO A 377 -13.00 -22.34 -8.05
N ARG A 378 -13.07 -22.73 -6.77
CA ARG A 378 -11.91 -22.77 -5.87
C ARG A 378 -11.38 -24.19 -5.83
N LYS A 379 -10.28 -24.47 -6.54
CA LYS A 379 -9.51 -25.69 -6.26
C LYS A 379 -8.90 -25.55 -4.86
N GLN A 380 -9.24 -26.48 -3.98
CA GLN A 380 -8.68 -26.60 -2.63
C GLN A 380 -7.18 -26.84 -2.67
#